data_AF-A0A7Y7TD86-F1
#
_entry.id   AF-A0A7Y7TD86-F1
#
_cell.length_a   1.000
_cell.length_b   1.000
_cell.length_c   1.000
_cell.angle_alpha   90.00
_cell.angle_beta   90.00
_cell.angle_gamma   90.00
#
_symmetry.space_group_name_H-M   'P 1'
#
loop_
_entity.id
_entity.type
_entity.pdbx_description
1 polymer ?
#
loop_
_entity_poly.entity_id
_entity_poly.type
_entity_poly.pdbx_seq_one_letter_code
_entity_poly.pdbx_strand_id
1 'polypeptide(L)' 'MSNQRKTPAEIIQDRMDVLQKHSDEYQANPSLTDQGKEAAAHYYRGALIELYRLKETLKAR' A
#
# COMPACT_ATOMS: atom_id res chain seq x y z
N MET A 1 19.33 -18.51 11.87
CA MET A 1 18.29 -17.55 11.43
C MET A 1 16.99 -18.32 11.28
N SER A 2 15.97 -17.98 12.05
CA SER A 2 14.67 -18.66 12.01
C SER A 2 13.96 -18.29 10.71
N ASN A 3 13.76 -19.25 9.80
CA ASN A 3 12.91 -19.10 8.63
C ASN A 3 11.44 -19.21 9.06
N GLN A 4 10.95 -18.24 9.82
CA GLN A 4 9.50 -18.09 9.99
C GLN A 4 8.93 -17.60 8.67
N ARG A 5 8.08 -18.43 8.06
CA ARG A 5 7.28 -18.01 6.90
C ARG A 5 6.32 -16.93 7.36
N LYS A 6 6.34 -15.80 6.66
CA LYS A 6 5.34 -14.75 6.84
C LYS A 6 3.94 -15.31 6.58
N THR A 7 3.01 -14.95 7.45
CA THR A 7 1.58 -15.18 7.25
C THR A 7 1.07 -14.37 6.05
N PRO A 8 -0.05 -14.75 5.42
CA PRO A 8 -0.67 -13.95 4.38
C PRO A 8 -0.96 -12.50 4.80
N ALA A 9 -1.38 -12.28 6.06
CA ALA A 9 -1.65 -10.94 6.59
C ALA A 9 -0.38 -10.08 6.69
N GLU A 10 0.75 -10.67 7.10
CA GLU A 10 2.05 -9.99 7.12
C GLU A 10 2.53 -9.65 5.71
N ILE A 11 2.36 -10.56 4.74
CA ILE A 11 2.70 -10.31 3.33
C ILE A 11 1.89 -9.13 2.77
N ILE A 12 0.60 -9.04 3.13
CA ILE A 12 -0.24 -7.91 2.70
C ILE A 12 0.18 -6.62 3.40
N GLN A 13 0.52 -6.66 4.68
CA GLN A 13 1.05 -5.49 5.38
C GLN A 13 2.31 -4.96 4.71
N ASP A 14 3.29 -5.82 4.37
CA ASP A 14 4.50 -5.41 3.66
C ASP A 14 4.16 -4.70 2.33
N ARG A 15 3.16 -5.20 1.59
CA ARG A 15 2.72 -4.60 0.33
C ARG A 15 2.04 -3.26 0.53
N MET A 16 1.25 -3.11 1.59
CA MET A 16 0.65 -1.83 1.96
C MET A 16 1.74 -0.81 2.30
N ASP A 17 2.78 -1.20 3.03
CA ASP A 17 3.87 -0.32 3.41
C ASP A 17 4.66 0.18 2.19
N VAL A 18 4.93 -0.71 1.22
CA VAL A 18 5.56 -0.33 -0.06
C VAL A 18 4.68 0.63 -0.86
N LEU A 19 3.37 0.36 -0.95
CA LEU A 19 2.44 1.24 -1.67
C LEU A 19 2.30 2.61 -1.01
N GLN A 20 2.27 2.66 0.32
CA GLN A 20 2.23 3.91 1.07
C GLN A 20 3.50 4.73 0.78
N LYS A 21 4.67 4.09 0.84
CA LYS A 21 5.94 4.74 0.50
C LYS A 21 5.91 5.34 -0.91
N HIS A 22 5.45 4.59 -1.92
CA HIS A 22 5.35 5.11 -3.29
C HIS A 22 4.33 6.25 -3.41
N SER A 23 3.21 6.18 -2.67
CA SER A 23 2.24 7.28 -2.60
C SER A 23 2.88 8.56 -2.09
N ASP A 24 3.68 8.46 -1.02
CA ASP A 24 4.37 9.59 -0.40
C ASP A 24 5.45 10.17 -1.34
N GLU A 25 6.19 9.30 -2.03
CA GLU A 25 7.19 9.70 -3.05
C GLU A 25 6.55 10.45 -4.22
N TYR A 26 5.40 9.99 -4.72
CA TYR A 26 4.66 10.69 -5.78
C TYR A 26 4.11 12.04 -5.30
N GLN A 27 3.60 12.13 -4.07
CA GLN A 27 3.13 13.40 -3.52
C GLN A 27 4.26 14.43 -3.36
N ALA A 28 5.43 13.98 -2.91
CA ALA A 28 6.59 14.82 -2.73
C ALA A 28 7.32 15.16 -4.04
N ASN A 29 7.00 14.50 -5.16
CA ASN A 29 7.71 14.69 -6.42
C ASN A 29 7.44 16.08 -7.02
N PRO A 30 8.45 16.97 -7.12
CA PRO A 30 8.28 18.31 -7.66
C PRO A 30 8.06 18.34 -9.18
N SER A 31 8.40 17.26 -9.89
CA SER A 31 8.27 17.14 -11.34
C SER A 31 6.86 16.72 -11.78
N LEU A 32 6.00 16.30 -10.85
CA LEU A 32 4.61 15.96 -11.16
C LEU A 32 3.72 17.20 -11.09
N THR A 33 2.84 17.32 -12.06
CA THR A 33 1.74 18.30 -12.03
C THR A 33 0.76 17.95 -10.91
N ASP A 34 -0.02 18.93 -10.46
CA ASP A 34 -1.06 18.71 -9.44
C ASP A 34 -2.06 17.64 -9.86
N GLN A 35 -2.47 17.64 -11.14
CA GLN A 35 -3.33 16.59 -11.70
C GLN A 35 -2.67 15.22 -11.67
N GLY A 36 -1.36 15.14 -11.95
CA GLY A 36 -0.60 13.90 -11.84
C GLY A 36 -0.50 13.38 -10.40
N LYS A 37 -0.34 14.28 -9.43
CA LYS A 37 -0.35 13.94 -7.99
C LYS A 37 -1.72 13.48 -7.53
N GLU A 38 -2.79 14.13 -7.99
CA GLU A 38 -4.18 13.76 -7.68
C GLU A 38 -4.52 12.38 -8.25
N ALA A 39 -4.22 12.13 -9.52
CA ALA A 39 -4.42 10.83 -10.16
C ALA A 39 -3.66 9.70 -9.44
N ALA A 40 -2.40 9.94 -9.07
CA ALA A 40 -1.61 9.01 -8.28
C ALA A 40 -2.23 8.77 -6.90
N ALA A 41 -2.65 9.82 -6.19
CA ALA A 41 -3.28 9.71 -4.89
C ALA A 41 -4.55 8.86 -4.92
N HIS A 42 -5.40 9.04 -5.94
CA HIS A 42 -6.60 8.21 -6.12
C HIS A 42 -6.25 6.74 -6.35
N TYR A 43 -5.27 6.46 -7.20
CA TYR A 43 -4.79 5.10 -7.45
C TYR A 43 -4.30 4.42 -6.17
N TYR A 44 -3.36 5.05 -5.45
CA TYR A 44 -2.79 4.47 -4.24
C TYR A 44 -3.82 4.32 -3.13
N ARG A 45 -4.71 5.29 -2.94
CA ARG A 45 -5.80 5.22 -1.96
C ARG A 45 -6.72 4.02 -2.23
N GLY A 46 -7.12 3.80 -3.48
CA GLY A 46 -7.95 2.67 -3.86
C GLY A 46 -7.26 1.33 -3.58
N ALA A 47 -6.01 1.18 -4.01
CA ALA A 47 -5.23 -0.03 -3.77
C ALA A 47 -5.03 -0.34 -2.28
N LEU A 48 -4.72 0.67 -1.46
CA LEU A 48 -4.52 0.52 -0.02
C LEU A 48 -5.81 0.10 0.70
N ILE A 49 -6.96 0.63 0.29
CA ILE A 49 -8.27 0.24 0.86
C ILE A 49 -8.55 -1.24 0.58
N GLU A 50 -8.35 -1.71 -0.65
CA GLU A 50 -8.62 -3.11 -0.98
C GLU A 50 -7.66 -4.07 -0.27
N LEU A 51 -6.38 -3.71 -0.16
CA LEU A 51 -5.42 -4.50 0.61
C LEU A 51 -5.75 -4.52 2.10
N TYR A 52 -6.17 -3.40 2.67
CA TYR A 52 -6.63 -3.35 4.05
C TYR A 52 -7.81 -4.30 4.29
N ARG A 53 -8.84 -4.25 3.43
CA ARG A 53 -10.01 -5.15 3.51
C ARG A 53 -9.60 -6.62 3.42
N LEU A 54 -8.69 -6.96 2.51
CA LEU A 54 -8.18 -8.32 2.35
C LEU A 54 -7.42 -8.77 3.60
N LYS A 55 -6.57 -7.91 4.17
CA LYS A 55 -5.81 -8.19 5.39
C LYS A 55 -6.74 -8.49 6.58
N GLU A 56 -7.75 -7.65 6.79
CA GLU A 56 -8.69 -7.83 7.90
C GLU A 56 -9.57 -9.08 7.70
N THR A 57 -9.94 -9.39 6.46
CA THR A 57 -10.65 -10.65 6.13
C THR A 57 -9.81 -11.88 6.46
N LEU A 58 -8.49 -11.82 6.28
CA LEU A 58 -7.58 -12.92 6.60
C LEU A 58 -7.32 -13.06 8.10
N LYS A 59 -7.38 -11.98 8.87
CA LYS A 59 -7.25 -12.02 10.34
C LYS A 59 -8.52 -12.52 11.04
N ALA A 60 -9.68 -12.34 10.42
CA ALA A 60 -10.97 -12.79 10.95
C ALA A 60 -11.23 -14.30 10.74
N ARG A 61 -10.27 -15.02 10.13
CA ARG A 61 -10.28 -16.47 9.90
C ARG A 61 -9.33 -17.15 10.86
#